data_AF-A0A2V7UB19-F1
#
_entry.id   AF-A0A2V7UB19-F1
#
_cell.length_a   1.000
_cell.length_b   1.000
_cell.length_c   1.000
_cell.angle_alpha   90.00
_cell.angle_beta   90.00
_cell.angle_gamma   90.00
#
_symmetry.space_group_name_H-M   'P 1'
#
loop_
_entity.id
_entity.type
_entity.pdbx_description
1 polymer ?
#
loop_
_entity_poly.entity_id
_entity_poly.type
_entity_poly.pdbx_seq_one_letter_code
_entity_poly.pdbx_strand_id
1 'polypeptide(L)'
;MKKVNPDLRRIAARLAEVLGPDRCLVVGTLAVAVHGYPHATDHVELLTSLDLKEVRKLLRADGIDTLPQRRNGLAEGWPSVHGTLAGTRFEILPELVPLQWDHAVSLSMGGAILRIIDLDGLLRLKRRPHGGGVGELFPGRVRRSEGRVGRPCP
;
A
#
# COMPACT_ATOMS: atom_id res chain seq x y z
N MET A 1 7.42 -15.85 -20.33
CA MET A 1 6.32 -16.14 -19.38
C MET A 1 5.68 -14.81 -18.96
N LYS A 2 4.39 -14.60 -19.23
CA LYS A 2 3.66 -13.44 -18.67
C LYS A 2 3.64 -13.64 -17.16
N LYS A 3 4.23 -12.71 -16.39
CA LYS A 3 4.06 -12.69 -14.93
C LYS A 3 2.55 -12.59 -14.68
N VAL A 4 1.96 -13.62 -14.09
CA VAL A 4 0.60 -13.54 -13.57
C VAL A 4 0.61 -12.38 -12.60
N ASN A 5 -0.20 -11.35 -12.85
CA ASN A 5 -0.31 -10.25 -11.89
C ASN A 5 -1.10 -10.79 -10.69
N PRO A 6 -0.48 -10.98 -9.52
CA PRO A 6 -1.18 -11.48 -8.35
C PRO A 6 -2.32 -10.53 -7.96
N ASP A 7 -3.44 -11.11 -7.53
CA ASP A 7 -4.57 -10.36 -7.01
C ASP A 7 -4.15 -9.63 -5.72
N LEU A 8 -3.95 -8.30 -5.81
CA LEU A 8 -3.47 -7.47 -4.70
C LEU A 8 -4.37 -7.59 -3.46
N ARG A 9 -5.67 -7.83 -3.64
CA ARG A 9 -6.59 -8.00 -2.51
C ARG A 9 -6.26 -9.28 -1.75
N ARG A 10 -5.93 -10.37 -2.46
CA ARG A 10 -5.52 -11.64 -1.83
C ARG A 10 -4.22 -11.50 -1.08
N ILE A 11 -3.26 -10.75 -1.63
CA ILE A 11 -2.01 -10.43 -0.94
C ILE A 11 -2.29 -9.62 0.33
N ALA A 12 -3.15 -8.61 0.25
CA ALA A 12 -3.54 -7.80 1.40
C ALA A 12 -4.26 -8.64 2.48
N ALA A 13 -5.18 -9.53 2.09
CA ALA A 13 -5.85 -10.45 3.02
C ALA A 13 -4.86 -11.40 3.68
N ARG A 14 -3.91 -11.97 2.92
CA ARG A 14 -2.89 -12.83 3.50
C ARG A 14 -2.02 -12.10 4.53
N LEU A 15 -1.61 -10.86 4.22
CA LEU A 15 -0.88 -10.03 5.19
C LEU A 15 -1.74 -9.72 6.42
N ALA A 16 -3.03 -9.41 6.23
CA ALA A 16 -3.95 -9.15 7.32
C ALA A 16 -4.19 -10.37 8.22
N GLU A 17 -4.25 -11.58 7.67
CA GLU A 17 -4.32 -12.83 8.45
C GLU A 17 -3.11 -12.98 9.39
N VAL A 18 -1.90 -12.70 8.88
CA VAL A 18 -0.67 -12.80 9.67
C VAL A 18 -0.60 -11.74 10.76
N LEU A 19 -0.99 -10.51 10.44
CA LEU A 19 -0.97 -9.39 11.39
C LEU A 19 -2.16 -9.41 12.35
N GLY A 20 -3.21 -10.17 12.06
CA GLY A 20 -4.51 -10.09 12.72
C GLY A 20 -5.41 -9.06 12.01
N PRO A 21 -6.60 -9.46 11.55
CA PRO A 21 -7.45 -8.62 10.69
C PRO A 21 -7.94 -7.35 11.38
N ASP A 22 -8.04 -7.34 12.71
CA ASP A 22 -8.45 -6.16 13.50
C ASP A 22 -7.30 -5.24 13.90
N ARG A 23 -6.06 -5.61 13.55
CA ARG A 23 -4.84 -4.87 13.91
C ARG A 23 -4.17 -4.20 12.72
N CYS A 24 -4.81 -4.26 11.56
CA CYS A 24 -4.32 -3.59 10.37
C CYS A 24 -5.45 -3.08 9.46
N LEU A 25 -5.14 -2.04 8.68
CA LEU A 25 -6.01 -1.46 7.67
C LEU A 25 -5.26 -1.36 6.35
N VAL A 26 -5.90 -1.75 5.26
CA VAL A 26 -5.39 -1.42 3.92
C VAL A 26 -5.56 0.07 3.70
N VAL A 27 -4.50 0.71 3.19
CA VAL A 27 -4.46 2.13 2.89
C VAL A 27 -3.99 2.40 1.46
N GLY A 28 -3.83 3.69 1.15
CA GLY A 28 -3.23 4.15 -0.08
C GLY A 28 -4.02 3.79 -1.32
N THR A 29 -3.31 3.52 -2.42
CA THR A 29 -3.92 3.45 -3.74
C THR A 29 -4.92 2.29 -3.88
N LEU A 30 -4.66 1.16 -3.20
CA LEU A 30 -5.59 0.03 -3.18
C LEU A 30 -6.88 0.38 -2.42
N ALA A 31 -6.79 1.09 -1.29
CA ALA A 31 -7.95 1.55 -0.54
C ALA A 31 -8.79 2.57 -1.34
N VAL A 32 -8.14 3.51 -2.04
CA VAL A 32 -8.81 4.47 -2.93
C VAL A 32 -9.63 3.75 -4.02
N ALA A 33 -9.06 2.71 -4.63
CA ALA A 33 -9.75 1.90 -5.64
C ALA A 33 -10.96 1.14 -5.06
N VAL A 34 -10.90 0.68 -3.81
CA VAL A 34 -12.04 0.04 -3.14
C VAL A 34 -13.20 1.02 -2.95
N HIS A 35 -12.91 2.29 -2.66
CA HIS A 35 -13.93 3.34 -2.51
C HIS A 35 -14.54 3.82 -3.84
N GLY A 36 -14.26 3.16 -4.96
CA GLY A 36 -14.85 3.47 -6.26
C GLY A 36 -14.10 4.54 -7.06
N TYR A 37 -12.92 4.98 -6.61
CA TYR A 37 -12.10 5.95 -7.33
C TYR A 37 -11.04 5.21 -8.17
N PRO A 38 -11.05 5.36 -9.51
CA PRO A 38 -10.17 4.59 -10.38
C PRO A 38 -8.70 4.95 -10.16
N HIS A 39 -7.91 3.96 -9.74
CA HIS A 39 -6.49 4.11 -9.50
C HIS A 39 -5.77 2.78 -9.72
N ALA A 40 -4.58 2.84 -10.33
CA ALA A 40 -3.75 1.67 -10.54
C ALA A 40 -2.62 1.64 -9.51
N THR A 41 -2.40 0.48 -8.90
CA THR A 41 -1.23 0.19 -8.06
C THR A 41 -0.75 -1.23 -8.34
N ASP A 42 0.51 -1.48 -8.02
CA ASP A 42 1.21 -2.76 -8.16
C ASP A 42 1.74 -3.29 -6.80
N HIS A 43 1.37 -2.62 -5.70
CA HIS A 43 1.81 -2.93 -4.36
C HIS A 43 0.69 -2.73 -3.33
N VAL A 44 0.89 -3.30 -2.15
CA VAL A 44 -0.04 -3.22 -1.01
C VAL A 44 0.55 -2.34 0.08
N GLU A 45 -0.25 -1.40 0.58
CA GLU A 45 0.10 -0.55 1.72
C GLU A 45 -0.85 -0.87 2.88
N LEU A 46 -0.32 -1.14 4.08
CA LEU A 46 -1.12 -1.33 5.29
C LEU A 46 -0.67 -0.36 6.39
N LEU A 47 -1.62 0.08 7.21
CA LEU A 47 -1.34 0.60 8.55
C LEU A 47 -1.57 -0.51 9.58
N THR A 48 -0.82 -0.47 10.68
CA THR A 48 -1.01 -1.40 11.79
C THR A 48 -0.92 -0.69 13.14
N SER A 49 -1.66 -1.22 14.12
CA SER A 49 -1.54 -0.84 15.53
C SER A 49 -0.39 -1.55 16.25
N LEU A 50 0.24 -2.53 15.60
CA LEU A 50 1.39 -3.25 16.14
C LEU A 50 2.68 -2.43 16.05
N ASP A 51 3.61 -2.69 16.95
CA ASP A 51 4.97 -2.19 16.78
C ASP A 51 5.67 -2.93 15.63
N LEU A 52 6.56 -2.23 14.92
CA LEU A 52 7.20 -2.80 13.73
C LEU A 52 8.13 -3.97 14.02
N LYS A 53 8.57 -4.18 15.28
CA LYS A 53 9.36 -5.37 15.64
C LYS A 53 8.44 -6.59 15.72
N GLU A 54 7.27 -6.46 16.33
CA GLU A 54 6.27 -7.53 16.34
C GLU A 54 5.77 -7.85 14.93
N VAL A 55 5.54 -6.84 14.08
CA VAL A 55 5.21 -7.06 12.65
C VAL A 55 6.25 -7.96 11.97
N ARG A 56 7.55 -7.62 12.11
CA ARG A 56 8.63 -8.42 11.51
C ARG A 56 8.66 -9.84 12.06
N LYS A 57 8.42 -10.01 13.36
CA LYS A 57 8.38 -11.33 14.02
C LYS A 57 7.23 -12.18 13.49
N LEU A 58 6.02 -11.62 13.37
CA LEU A 58 4.85 -12.32 12.84
C LEU A 58 5.04 -12.73 11.37
N LEU A 59 5.51 -11.80 10.52
CA LEU A 59 5.81 -12.09 9.12
C LEU A 59 6.85 -13.21 8.98
N ARG A 60 7.93 -13.16 9.78
CA ARG A 60 8.96 -14.19 9.78
C ARG A 60 8.44 -15.54 10.25
N ALA A 61 7.57 -15.56 11.27
CA ALA A 61 6.94 -16.78 11.75
C ALA A 61 6.06 -17.46 10.69
N ASP A 62 5.49 -16.67 9.77
CA ASP A 62 4.70 -17.16 8.63
C ASP A 62 5.55 -17.42 7.36
N GLY A 63 6.89 -17.31 7.46
CA GLY A 63 7.79 -17.53 6.31
C GLY A 63 7.79 -16.40 5.28
N ILE A 64 7.34 -15.21 5.65
CA ILE A 64 7.34 -14.02 4.79
C ILE A 64 8.60 -13.20 5.06
N ASP A 65 9.48 -13.13 4.05
CA ASP A 65 10.72 -12.36 4.15
C ASP A 65 10.45 -10.84 4.09
N THR A 66 11.05 -10.13 5.06
CA THR A 66 11.07 -8.66 5.07
C THR A 66 12.40 -8.15 4.54
N LEU A 67 12.37 -7.07 3.77
CA LEU A 67 13.57 -6.41 3.30
C LEU A 67 14.27 -5.67 4.46
N PRO A 68 15.62 -5.62 4.46
CA PRO A 68 16.36 -4.74 5.35
C PRO A 68 15.89 -3.31 5.13
N GLN A 69 15.69 -2.56 6.22
CA GLN A 69 15.41 -1.14 6.12
C GLN A 69 16.63 -0.48 5.48
N ARG A 70 16.57 -0.16 4.18
CA ARG A 70 17.66 0.58 3.53
C ARG A 70 17.69 1.97 4.15
N ARG A 71 18.74 2.27 4.93
CA ARG A 71 19.21 3.64 5.14
C ARG A 71 19.76 4.19 3.81
N ASN A 72 18.91 4.42 2.81
CA ASN A 72 19.33 5.08 1.58
C ASN A 72 18.69 6.47 1.53
N GLY A 73 19.54 7.49 1.55
CA GLY A 73 19.21 8.92 1.64
C GLY A 73 18.51 9.50 0.42
N LEU A 74 17.38 8.94 0.01
CA LEU A 74 16.41 9.58 -0.88
C LEU A 74 15.02 9.37 -0.28
N ALA A 75 14.46 10.47 0.22
CA ALA A 75 13.19 10.64 0.93
C ALA A 75 13.19 10.18 2.40
N GLU A 76 13.26 11.18 3.29
CA GLU A 76 12.74 11.12 4.65
C GLU A 76 11.36 10.44 4.62
N GLY A 77 11.28 9.22 5.14
CA GLY A 77 10.09 8.36 5.08
C GLY A 77 9.90 7.66 6.41
N TRP A 78 8.65 7.50 6.81
CA TRP A 78 8.26 6.95 8.11
C TRP A 78 8.89 5.57 8.36
N PRO A 79 9.15 5.20 9.63
CA PRO A 79 9.57 3.85 9.92
C PRO A 79 8.51 2.87 9.38
N SER A 80 8.93 1.92 8.55
CA SER A 80 8.03 0.94 7.94
C SER A 80 8.72 -0.42 7.76
N VAL A 81 7.90 -1.44 7.51
CA VAL A 81 8.35 -2.79 7.15
C VAL A 81 8.01 -3.02 5.69
N HIS A 82 9.02 -3.33 4.88
CA HIS A 82 8.85 -3.65 3.47
C HIS A 82 9.11 -5.13 3.23
N GLY A 83 8.51 -5.69 2.20
CA GLY A 83 8.79 -7.05 1.76
C GLY A 83 8.18 -7.37 0.41
N THR A 84 8.22 -8.64 0.05
CA THR A 84 7.57 -9.14 -1.15
C THR A 84 6.83 -10.43 -0.80
N LEU A 85 5.57 -10.55 -1.24
CA LEU A 85 4.76 -11.76 -1.11
C LEU A 85 4.21 -12.15 -2.47
N ALA A 86 4.49 -13.38 -2.92
CA ALA A 86 4.12 -13.87 -4.25
C ALA A 86 4.50 -12.93 -5.42
N GLY A 87 5.61 -12.21 -5.29
CA GLY A 87 6.08 -11.24 -6.30
C GLY A 87 5.47 -9.84 -6.19
N THR A 88 4.53 -9.61 -5.26
CA THR A 88 3.95 -8.29 -4.95
C THR A 88 4.73 -7.60 -3.85
N ARG A 89 5.07 -6.33 -4.06
CA ARG A 89 5.67 -5.49 -3.02
C ARG A 89 4.63 -5.12 -1.97
N PHE A 90 5.03 -5.07 -0.71
CA PHE A 90 4.19 -4.52 0.35
C PHE A 90 4.97 -3.54 1.23
N GLU A 91 4.23 -2.64 1.85
CA GLU A 91 4.69 -1.73 2.88
C GLU A 91 3.70 -1.74 4.05
N ILE A 92 4.22 -1.90 5.28
CA ILE A 92 3.45 -1.83 6.51
C ILE A 92 3.99 -0.68 7.34
N LEU A 93 3.12 0.27 7.63
CA LEU A 93 3.39 1.51 8.34
C LEU A 93 2.75 1.41 9.74
N PRO A 94 3.36 2.02 10.78
CA PRO A 94 2.68 2.20 12.06
C PRO A 94 1.53 3.20 11.89
N GLU A 95 0.62 3.27 12.85
CA GLU A 95 -0.39 4.33 12.86
C GLU A 95 0.26 5.73 12.80
N LEU A 96 0.01 6.44 11.68
CA LEU A 96 0.62 7.74 11.40
C LEU A 96 -0.25 8.88 11.91
N VAL A 97 -1.56 8.78 11.76
CA VAL A 97 -2.53 9.79 12.21
C VAL A 97 -3.58 9.08 13.05
N PRO A 98 -4.24 9.76 14.01
CA PRO A 98 -5.35 9.17 14.74
C PRO A 98 -6.45 8.69 13.77
N LEU A 99 -6.71 7.38 13.77
CA LEU A 99 -7.71 6.74 12.92
C LEU A 99 -8.95 6.31 13.71
N GLN A 100 -10.09 6.35 13.02
CA GLN A 100 -11.33 5.73 13.50
C GLN A 100 -11.38 4.29 12.99
N TRP A 101 -10.68 3.39 13.68
CA TRP A 101 -10.56 1.98 13.29
C TRP A 101 -11.93 1.32 13.07
N ASP A 102 -12.93 1.63 13.89
CA ASP A 102 -14.29 1.09 13.80
C ASP A 102 -15.06 1.53 12.55
N HIS A 103 -14.65 2.61 11.90
CA HIS A 103 -15.26 3.08 10.65
C HIS A 103 -14.69 2.40 9.41
N ALA A 104 -13.71 1.50 9.58
CA ALA A 104 -13.11 0.77 8.48
C ALA A 104 -14.16 -0.03 7.67
N VAL A 105 -14.07 0.08 6.35
CA VAL A 105 -14.89 -0.70 5.43
C VAL A 105 -14.40 -2.14 5.42
N SER A 106 -15.29 -3.09 5.70
CA SER A 106 -14.96 -4.51 5.67
C SER A 106 -15.28 -5.12 4.31
N LEU A 107 -14.29 -5.76 3.70
CA LEU A 107 -14.46 -6.56 2.49
C LEU A 107 -14.33 -8.05 2.84
N SER A 108 -15.38 -8.82 2.58
CA SER A 108 -15.34 -10.28 2.69
C SER A 108 -14.77 -10.88 1.42
N MET A 109 -13.78 -11.76 1.57
CA MET A 109 -13.09 -12.42 0.47
C MET A 109 -12.90 -13.90 0.77
N GLY A 110 -13.87 -14.73 0.37
CA GLY A 110 -13.71 -16.20 0.36
C GLY A 110 -13.24 -16.81 1.70
N GLY A 111 -13.65 -16.22 2.83
CA GLY A 111 -13.28 -16.66 4.18
C GLY A 111 -12.36 -15.70 4.94
N ALA A 112 -11.71 -14.75 4.25
CA ALA A 112 -10.92 -13.69 4.88
C ALA A 112 -11.72 -12.38 4.98
N ILE A 113 -11.49 -11.62 6.05
CA ILE A 113 -11.99 -10.25 6.21
C ILE A 113 -10.82 -9.30 6.00
N LEU A 114 -10.97 -8.39 5.05
CA LEU A 114 -10.01 -7.32 4.78
C LEU A 114 -10.62 -6.00 5.23
N ARG A 115 -10.00 -5.34 6.21
CA ARG A 115 -10.42 -4.01 6.67
C ARG A 115 -9.70 -2.93 5.87
N ILE A 116 -10.47 -2.02 5.33
CA ILE A 116 -10.02 -0.93 4.47
C ILE A 116 -10.27 0.38 5.23
N ILE A 117 -9.28 1.26 5.27
CA ILE A 117 -9.45 2.59 5.88
C ILE A 117 -10.63 3.32 5.22
N ASP A 118 -11.35 4.12 5.99
CA ASP A 118 -12.43 4.96 5.48
C ASP A 118 -11.89 6.18 4.70
N LEU A 119 -12.79 6.89 3.99
CA LEU A 119 -12.40 8.06 3.20
C LEU A 119 -11.84 9.19 4.07
N ASP A 120 -12.37 9.40 5.28
CA ASP A 120 -11.86 10.44 6.18
C ASP A 120 -10.43 10.11 6.63
N GLY A 121 -10.16 8.85 6.99
CA GLY A 121 -8.81 8.37 7.30
C GLY A 121 -7.82 8.58 6.14
N LEU A 122 -8.22 8.31 4.90
CA LEU A 122 -7.38 8.60 3.72
C LEU A 122 -7.07 10.09 3.59
N LEU A 123 -8.06 10.96 3.79
CA LEU A 123 -7.86 12.41 3.72
C LEU A 123 -6.93 12.91 4.84
N ARG A 124 -7.05 12.36 6.05
CA ARG A 124 -6.15 12.69 7.18
C ARG A 124 -4.71 12.29 6.90
N LEU A 125 -4.50 11.08 6.38
CA LEU A 125 -3.16 10.63 5.97
C LEU A 125 -2.57 11.56 4.91
N LYS A 126 -3.39 12.04 3.96
CA LYS A 126 -2.96 12.96 2.90
C LYS A 126 -2.63 14.37 3.36
N ARG A 127 -3.30 14.87 4.40
CA ARG A 127 -3.12 16.24 4.90
C ARG A 127 -1.96 16.37 5.88
N ARG A 128 -1.26 15.29 6.23
CA ARG A 128 -0.15 15.32 7.19
C ARG A 128 1.11 15.97 6.58
N PRO A 129 1.71 17.01 7.20
CA PRO A 129 2.91 17.65 6.67
C PRO A 129 4.18 16.76 6.76
N HIS A 130 4.70 16.40 5.58
CA HIS A 130 6.03 15.90 5.18
C HIS A 130 6.67 14.63 5.79
N GLY A 131 7.34 13.93 4.87
CA GLY A 131 8.04 12.65 5.01
C GLY A 131 7.36 11.61 4.11
N GLY A 132 7.71 11.53 2.82
CA GLY A 132 6.94 10.85 1.77
C GLY A 132 6.45 9.45 2.15
N GLY A 133 5.16 9.17 1.93
CA GLY A 133 4.58 7.86 2.25
C GLY A 133 3.05 7.83 2.37
N VAL A 134 2.37 8.15 1.27
CA VAL A 134 1.28 7.34 0.69
C VAL A 134 1.47 7.70 -0.78
N GLY A 135 2.12 6.83 -1.57
CA GLY A 135 2.74 7.19 -2.86
C GLY A 135 1.92 8.22 -3.64
N GLU A 136 2.57 9.27 -4.15
CA GLU A 136 2.01 10.31 -5.04
C GLU A 136 0.63 9.92 -5.58
N LEU A 137 -0.47 10.35 -4.93
CA LEU A 137 -1.82 9.97 -5.37
C LEU A 137 -2.32 10.87 -6.50
N PHE A 138 -1.45 11.72 -7.07
CA PHE A 138 -1.73 12.50 -8.28
C PHE A 138 -0.46 12.84 -9.09
N PRO A 139 0.24 11.89 -9.75
CA PRO A 139 0.95 12.24 -10.95
C PRO A 139 -0.11 12.19 -12.06
N GLY A 140 -0.76 13.32 -12.29
CA GLY A 140 -1.36 13.58 -13.60
C GLY A 140 -0.24 13.60 -14.64
N ARG A 141 0.30 12.43 -15.04
CA ARG A 141 1.04 12.30 -16.28
C ARG A 141 0.00 12.31 -17.40
N VAL A 142 -0.44 13.51 -17.74
CA VAL A 142 -0.73 13.82 -19.14
C VAL A 142 0.56 13.49 -19.87
N ARG A 143 0.60 12.34 -20.56
CA ARG A 143 1.54 12.18 -21.66
C ARG A 143 1.17 13.29 -22.64
N ARG A 144 1.91 14.40 -22.61
CA ARG A 144 2.05 15.22 -23.82
C ARG A 144 2.63 14.25 -24.84
N SER A 145 1.81 13.81 -25.77
CA SER A 145 2.28 13.29 -27.04
C SER A 145 3.15 14.40 -27.62
N GLU A 146 4.46 14.25 -27.49
CA GLU A 146 5.41 15.01 -28.28
C GLU A 146 5.07 14.74 -29.74
N GLY A 147 4.47 15.74 -30.39
CA GLY A 147 4.39 15.79 -31.83
C GLY A 147 5.81 15.81 -32.37
N ARG A 148 6.31 14.65 -32.80
CA ARG A 148 7.38 14.60 -33.79
C ARG A 148 6.77 15.04 -35.11
N VAL A 149 6.97 16.33 -35.40
CA VAL A 149 6.93 16.86 -36.76
C VAL A 149 7.99 16.07 -37.54
N GLY A 150 7.53 15.13 -38.37
CA GLY A 150 8.37 14.47 -39.34
C GLY A 150 8.96 15.51 -40.27
N ARG A 151 10.29 15.53 -40.38
CA ARG A 151 10.95 16.24 -41.48
C ARG A 151 10.57 15.56 -42.80
N PRO A 152 10.31 16.31 -43.88
CA PRO A 152 10.19 15.71 -45.19
C PRO A 152 11.59 15.27 -45.67
N CYS A 153 11.72 14.02 -46.08
CA CYS A 153 12.84 13.57 -46.91
C CYS A 153 12.54 13.97 -48.37
N PRO A 154 13.50 14.57 -49.10
CA PRO A 154 13.56 14.41 -50.55
C PRO A 154 14.05 12.99 -50.93
#